data_AF-A0A9E1R846-F1
#
_entry.id   AF-A0A9E1R846-F1
#
_cell.length_a   1.000
_cell.length_b   1.000
_cell.length_c   1.000
_cell.angle_alpha   90.00
_cell.angle_beta   90.00
_cell.angle_gamma   90.00
#
_symmetry.space_group_name_H-M   'P 1'
#
loop_
_entity.id
_entity.type
_entity.pdbx_description
1 polymer ?
#
loop_
_entity_poly.entity_id
_entity_poly.type
_entity_poly.pdbx_seq_one_letter_code
_entity_poly.pdbx_strand_id
1 'polypeptide(L)' 'RVGIEPLGQGLLNSALRVLQQTALNKSSMLQDCQAGRPTEVEAINGYIIQQGALYHLPCAGHKQVCEDLRRICAS' A
#
# COMPACT_ATOMS: atom_id res chain seq x y z
N ARG A 1 -6.11 15.72 -18.37
CA ARG A 1 -6.05 14.27 -18.04
C ARG A 1 -4.63 13.99 -17.62
N VAL A 2 -4.39 13.58 -16.37
CA VAL A 2 -3.07 13.08 -15.98
C VAL A 2 -2.91 11.74 -16.68
N GLY A 3 -1.97 11.66 -17.63
CA GLY A 3 -1.61 10.40 -18.27
C GLY A 3 -0.98 9.51 -17.21
N ILE A 4 -1.57 8.34 -16.94
CA ILE A 4 -0.90 7.32 -16.14
C ILE A 4 0.15 6.71 -17.07
N GLU A 5 1.38 7.18 -16.94
CA GLU A 5 2.51 6.56 -17.62
C GLU A 5 2.81 5.21 -16.94
N PRO A 6 2.96 4.11 -17.70
CA PRO A 6 3.38 2.85 -17.14
C PRO A 6 4.72 3.03 -16.42
N LEU A 7 4.78 2.70 -15.14
CA LEU A 7 6.06 2.58 -14.44
C LEU A 7 6.90 1.54 -15.20
N GLY A 8 8.13 1.93 -15.56
CA GLY A 8 9.06 1.06 -16.27
C GLY A 8 9.32 -0.26 -15.55
N GLN A 9 9.91 -1.22 -16.26
CA GLN A 9 10.31 -2.50 -15.68
C GLN A 9 11.17 -2.28 -14.42
N GLY A 10 10.91 -3.04 -13.36
CA GLY A 10 11.76 -3.04 -12.16
C GLY A 10 11.13 -2.49 -10.88
N LEU A 11 9.86 -2.06 -10.87
CA LEU A 11 9.18 -1.63 -9.63
C LEU A 11 9.25 -2.71 -8.53
N LEU A 12 9.05 -3.98 -8.91
CA LEU A 12 9.19 -5.11 -8.00
C LEU A 12 10.62 -5.19 -7.42
N ASN A 13 11.65 -5.05 -8.26
CA ASN A 13 13.04 -5.09 -7.81
C ASN A 13 13.36 -3.93 -6.87
N SER A 14 12.82 -2.74 -7.12
CA SER A 14 12.95 -1.58 -6.23
C SER A 14 12.28 -1.86 -4.88
N ALA A 15 11.07 -2.40 -4.88
CA ALA A 15 10.39 -2.79 -3.64
C ALA A 15 11.18 -3.84 -2.86
N LEU A 16 11.68 -4.88 -3.54
CA LEU A 16 12.53 -5.91 -2.93
C LEU A 16 13.82 -5.33 -2.34
N ARG A 17 14.46 -4.37 -3.04
CA ARG A 17 15.66 -3.70 -2.54
C ARG A 17 15.37 -2.91 -1.27
N VAL A 18 14.27 -2.16 -1.23
CA VAL A 18 13.86 -1.41 -0.02
C VAL A 18 13.63 -2.39 1.14
N LEU A 19 12.89 -3.47 0.90
CA LEU A 19 12.63 -4.50 1.92
C LEU A 19 13.93 -5.08 2.49
N GLN A 20 14.92 -5.36 1.64
CA GLN A 20 16.24 -5.84 2.08
C GLN A 20 17.00 -4.79 2.89
N GLN A 21 17.04 -3.55 2.43
CA GLN A 21 17.78 -2.46 3.07
C GLN A 21 17.17 -2.06 4.42
N THR A 22 15.88 -2.25 4.60
CA THR A 22 15.16 -1.89 5.84
C THR A 22 14.68 -3.12 6.61
N ALA A 23 15.30 -4.29 6.42
CA ALA A 23 14.82 -5.55 6.99
C ALA A 23 14.74 -5.56 8.52
N LEU A 24 15.56 -4.77 9.21
CA LEU A 24 15.56 -4.63 10.67
C LEU A 24 14.64 -3.50 11.17
N ASN A 25 14.03 -2.74 10.27
CA ASN A 25 13.18 -1.61 10.63
C ASN A 25 11.72 -2.05 10.80
N LYS A 26 10.98 -1.34 11.65
CA LYS A 26 9.52 -1.40 11.65
C LYS A 26 8.98 -0.29 10.76
N SER A 27 8.10 -0.61 9.82
CA SER A 27 7.43 0.41 9.00
C SER A 27 6.59 1.34 9.88
N SER A 28 6.41 2.60 9.45
CA SER A 28 5.58 3.58 10.19
C SER A 28 4.17 3.05 10.43
N MET A 29 3.54 2.49 9.41
CA MET A 29 2.19 1.94 9.49
C MET A 29 2.08 0.78 10.50
N LEU A 30 3.10 -0.07 10.62
CA LEU A 30 3.13 -1.10 11.66
C LEU A 30 3.26 -0.49 13.06
N GLN A 31 4.04 0.58 13.20
CA GLN A 31 4.16 1.30 14.47
C GLN A 31 2.83 1.97 14.86
N ASP A 32 2.09 2.51 13.90
CA ASP A 32 0.76 3.09 14.13
C ASP A 32 -0.23 2.03 14.60
N CYS A 33 -0.27 0.86 13.94
CA CYS A 33 -1.10 -0.26 14.38
C CYS A 33 -0.75 -0.72 15.80
N GLN A 34 0.54 -0.92 16.10
CA GLN A 34 0.99 -1.34 17.44
C GLN A 34 0.66 -0.30 18.53
N ALA A 35 0.52 0.97 18.16
CA ALA A 35 0.17 2.05 19.07
C ALA A 35 -1.33 2.37 19.10
N GLY A 36 -2.17 1.61 18.38
CA GLY A 36 -3.61 1.87 18.27
C GLY A 36 -3.95 3.20 17.59
N ARG A 37 -3.04 3.74 16.77
CA ARG A 37 -3.25 4.99 16.03
C ARG A 37 -3.87 4.71 14.65
N PRO A 38 -4.61 5.69 14.09
CA PRO A 38 -5.03 5.61 12.69
C PRO A 38 -3.84 5.41 11.75
N THR A 39 -4.01 4.55 10.75
CA THR A 39 -3.00 4.32 9.71
C THR A 39 -3.31 5.13 8.45
N GLU A 40 -2.31 5.26 7.57
CA GLU A 40 -2.46 5.91 6.28
C GLU A 40 -2.95 4.97 5.16
N VAL A 41 -3.50 3.79 5.50
CA VAL A 41 -3.85 2.77 4.49
C VAL A 41 -4.87 3.25 3.46
N GLU A 42 -5.83 4.08 3.89
CA GLU A 42 -6.82 4.68 2.98
C GLU A 42 -6.20 5.76 2.08
N ALA A 43 -5.26 6.54 2.63
CA ALA A 43 -4.55 7.57 1.85
C ALA A 43 -3.63 6.96 0.78
N ILE A 44 -3.05 5.78 1.04
CA ILE A 44 -2.14 5.11 0.11
C ILE A 44 -2.89 4.14 -0.79
N ASN A 45 -3.39 3.02 -0.24
CA ASN A 45 -4.06 1.99 -1.04
C ASN A 45 -5.48 2.40 -1.44
N GLY A 46 -6.20 3.09 -0.56
CA GLY A 46 -7.54 3.61 -0.89
C GLY A 46 -7.49 4.59 -2.07
N TYR A 47 -6.48 5.46 -2.12
CA TYR A 47 -6.23 6.33 -3.27
C TYR A 47 -5.99 5.52 -4.56
N ILE A 48 -5.14 4.49 -4.53
CA ILE A 48 -4.90 3.63 -5.71
C ILE A 48 -6.20 2.97 -6.18
N ILE A 49 -7.02 2.46 -5.26
CA ILE A 49 -8.32 1.84 -5.57
C ILE A 49 -9.26 2.87 -6.23
N GLN A 50 -9.31 4.10 -5.70
CA GLN A 50 -10.11 5.18 -6.26
C GLN A 50 -9.64 5.55 -7.68
N GLN A 51 -8.32 5.67 -7.89
CA GLN A 51 -7.78 5.93 -9.22
C GLN A 51 -8.09 4.77 -10.18
N GLY A 52 -7.85 3.52 -9.77
CA GLY A 52 -8.16 2.34 -10.57
C GLY A 52 -9.62 2.30 -11.02
N ALA A 53 -10.56 2.68 -10.15
CA ALA A 53 -11.98 2.78 -10.50
C ALA A 53 -12.25 3.81 -11.62
N LEU A 54 -11.59 4.98 -11.61
CA LEU A 54 -11.75 6.01 -12.64
C LEU A 54 -11.27 5.55 -14.02
N TYR A 55 -10.29 4.64 -14.06
CA TYR A 55 -9.70 4.10 -15.29
C TYR A 55 -10.16 2.67 -15.61
N HIS A 56 -11.15 2.14 -14.87
CA HIS A 56 -11.65 0.77 -15.00
C HIS A 56 -10.58 -0.33 -14.87
N LEU A 57 -9.58 -0.10 -14.03
CA LEU A 57 -8.51 -1.07 -13.73
C LEU A 57 -8.85 -1.88 -12.47
N PRO A 58 -8.62 -3.21 -12.48
CA PRO A 58 -8.84 -4.04 -11.31
C PRO A 58 -7.77 -3.78 -10.23
N CYS A 59 -8.21 -3.56 -9.00
CA CYS A 59 -7.33 -3.34 -7.84
C CYS A 59 -7.57 -4.36 -6.70
N ALA A 60 -7.89 -5.61 -7.04
CA ALA A 60 -8.25 -6.63 -6.05
C ALA A 60 -7.16 -6.84 -4.97
N GLY A 61 -5.88 -6.86 -5.36
CA GLY A 61 -4.77 -6.98 -4.42
C GLY A 61 -4.69 -5.83 -3.41
N HIS A 62 -4.91 -4.58 -3.86
CA HIS A 62 -4.94 -3.43 -2.96
C HIS A 62 -6.11 -3.50 -1.98
N LYS A 63 -7.29 -3.95 -2.44
CA LYS A 63 -8.47 -4.14 -1.58
C LYS A 63 -8.19 -5.16 -0.48
N GLN A 64 -7.61 -6.30 -0.85
CA GLN A 64 -7.27 -7.36 0.11
C GLN A 64 -6.29 -6.86 1.18
N VAL A 65 -5.25 -6.12 0.78
CA VAL A 65 -4.29 -5.54 1.74
C VAL A 65 -4.97 -4.57 2.72
N CYS A 66 -5.91 -3.73 2.26
CA CYS A 66 -6.66 -2.86 3.16
C CYS A 66 -7.48 -3.65 4.18
N GLU A 67 -8.19 -4.69 3.73
CA GLU A 67 -9.01 -5.54 4.59
C GLU A 67 -8.18 -6.29 5.63
N ASP A 68 -7.06 -6.88 5.21
CA ASP A 68 -6.17 -7.62 6.09
C ASP A 68 -5.52 -6.71 7.13
N LEU A 69 -5.07 -5.52 6.71
CA LEU A 69 -4.49 -4.55 7.64
C LEU A 69 -5.53 -4.09 8.67
N ARG A 70 -6.75 -3.77 8.27
CA ARG A 70 -7.82 -3.39 9.21
C ARG A 70 -8.10 -4.51 10.22
N ARG A 71 -8.07 -5.77 9.78
CA ARG A 71 -8.25 -6.93 10.67
C ARG A 71 -7.12 -7.05 11.69
N ILE A 72 -5.86 -6.87 11.26
CA ILE A 72 -4.67 -7.00 12.12
C ILE A 72 -4.53 -5.83 13.09
N CYS A 73 -4.90 -4.62 12.68
CA CYS A 73 -4.73 -3.42 13.53
C CYS A 73 -5.91 -3.17 14.47
N ALA A 74 -7.04 -3.85 14.26
CA ALA A 74 -8.19 -3.82 15.15
C ALA A 74 -8.13 -4.89 16.28
N SER A 75 -7.16 -5.80 16.23
CA SER A 75 -6.89 -6.82 17.26
C SER A 75 -5.81 -6.37 18.23
#